data_AF-A0A932JFC7-F1
#
_entry.id   AF-A0A932JFC7-F1
#
_cell.length_a   1.000
_cell.length_b   1.000
_cell.length_c   1.000
_cell.angle_alpha   90.00
_cell.angle_beta   90.00
_cell.angle_gamma   90.00
#
_symmetry.space_group_name_H-M   'P 1'
#
loop_
_entity.id
_entity.type
_entity.pdbx_description
1 polymer ?
#
loop_
_entity_poly.entity_id
_entity_poly.type
_entity_poly.pdbx_seq_one_letter_code
_entity_poly.pdbx_strand_id
1 'polypeptide(L)'
;MVHALNESWRVARAHVLDVRPRVGEPQVLVRDKNGRETICGGLPWNGGDPEGHPPAEIALSRVVAAGKFTVLAETQFDWIDSYGSADELAESVSDDWVSRELSEETALKLMRVMEEAGPGAMPFIRQPIGIRLLKKIV
;
A
#
# COMPACT_ATOMS: atom_id res chain seq x y z
N MET A 1 7.21 -4.70 -14.99
CA MET A 1 6.05 -3.78 -14.99
C MET A 1 5.71 -3.17 -16.36
N VAL A 2 6.63 -2.51 -17.08
CA VAL A 2 6.36 -2.02 -18.46
C VAL A 2 5.79 -3.12 -19.37
N HIS A 3 6.33 -4.35 -19.27
CA HIS A 3 5.79 -5.51 -19.99
C HIS A 3 4.32 -5.80 -19.64
N ALA A 4 3.93 -5.75 -18.36
CA ALA A 4 2.55 -6.03 -17.95
C ALA A 4 1.57 -4.99 -18.52
N LEU A 5 1.97 -3.71 -18.55
CA LEU A 5 1.19 -2.64 -19.19
C LEU A 5 1.13 -2.79 -20.71
N ASN A 6 2.24 -3.17 -21.35
CA ASN A 6 2.26 -3.44 -22.79
C ASN A 6 1.36 -4.62 -23.16
N GLU A 7 1.36 -5.67 -22.34
CA GLU A 7 0.51 -6.83 -22.54
C GLU A 7 -0.96 -6.47 -22.32
N SER A 8 -1.25 -5.68 -21.28
CA SER A 8 -2.58 -5.11 -21.03
C SER A 8 -3.05 -4.28 -22.22
N TRP A 9 -2.19 -3.48 -22.84
CA TRP A 9 -2.53 -2.72 -24.05
C TRP A 9 -2.86 -3.64 -25.23
N ARG A 10 -2.12 -4.74 -25.40
CA ARG A 10 -2.34 -5.72 -26.47
C ARG A 10 -3.73 -6.35 -26.37
N VAL A 11 -4.15 -6.75 -25.16
CA VAL A 11 -5.38 -7.53 -24.94
C VAL A 11 -6.60 -6.68 -24.57
N ALA A 12 -6.41 -5.47 -24.02
CA ALA A 12 -7.51 -4.61 -23.61
C ALA A 12 -8.32 -4.14 -24.83
N ARG A 13 -9.64 -4.25 -24.71
CA ARG A 13 -10.60 -3.80 -25.73
C ARG A 13 -10.71 -2.29 -25.77
N ALA A 14 -10.74 -1.63 -24.61
CA ALA A 14 -10.91 -0.18 -24.51
C ALA A 14 -10.31 0.42 -23.25
N HIS A 15 -10.55 -0.18 -22.08
CA HIS A 15 -10.11 0.38 -20.80
C HIS A 15 -9.35 -0.65 -19.96
N VAL A 16 -8.47 -0.15 -19.10
CA VAL A 16 -7.73 -0.92 -18.09
C VAL A 16 -7.88 -0.18 -16.76
N LEU A 17 -8.26 -0.91 -15.71
CA LEU A 17 -8.22 -0.38 -14.35
C LEU A 17 -6.83 -0.70 -13.77
N ASP A 18 -6.06 0.34 -13.47
CA ASP A 18 -4.75 0.22 -12.85
C ASP A 18 -4.89 0.46 -11.35
N VAL A 19 -4.73 -0.59 -10.55
CA VAL A 19 -4.84 -0.54 -9.08
C VAL A 19 -3.48 -0.91 -8.49
N ARG A 20 -2.87 0.01 -7.74
CA ARG A 20 -1.53 -0.20 -7.18
C ARG A 20 -1.38 0.52 -5.85
N PRO A 21 -0.46 0.07 -4.97
CA PRO A 21 -0.02 0.89 -3.87
C PRO A 21 0.54 2.22 -4.40
N ARG A 22 0.21 3.34 -3.74
CA ARG A 22 0.66 4.69 -4.11
C ARG A 22 2.00 4.99 -3.45
N VAL A 23 2.66 6.06 -3.91
CA VAL A 23 3.79 6.69 -3.22
C VAL A 23 3.37 7.06 -1.80
N GLY A 24 3.93 6.35 -0.82
CA GLY A 24 3.63 6.48 0.59
C GLY A 24 3.98 5.18 1.32
N GLU A 25 4.60 5.30 2.48
CA GLU A 25 4.89 4.14 3.32
C GLU A 25 3.59 3.69 4.02
N PRO A 26 3.20 2.40 3.95
CA PRO A 26 2.12 1.88 4.76
C PRO A 26 2.39 2.18 6.23
N GLN A 27 1.35 2.54 6.97
CA GLN A 27 1.47 2.91 8.37
C GLN A 27 0.90 1.83 9.26
N VAL A 28 1.58 1.55 10.37
CA VAL A 28 1.07 0.72 11.46
C VAL A 28 0.37 1.64 12.47
N LEU A 29 -0.88 1.34 12.76
CA LEU A 29 -1.71 2.12 13.68
C LEU A 29 -2.40 1.22 14.70
N VAL A 30 -2.86 1.83 15.79
CA VAL A 30 -3.78 1.22 16.75
C VAL A 30 -5.00 2.11 16.87
N ARG A 31 -6.19 1.49 16.83
CA ARG A 31 -7.48 2.15 17.12
C ARG A 31 -7.93 1.76 18.52
N ASP A 32 -8.25 2.73 19.36
CA ASP A 32 -8.85 2.49 20.67
C ASP A 32 -10.36 2.23 20.57
N LYS A 33 -10.98 1.86 21.70
CA LYS A 33 -12.43 1.60 21.79
C LYS A 33 -13.32 2.81 21.48
N ASN A 34 -12.77 4.03 21.49
CA ASN A 34 -13.47 5.27 21.18
C ASN A 34 -13.26 5.68 19.71
N GLY A 35 -12.55 4.86 18.92
CA GLY A 35 -12.23 5.16 17.53
C GLY A 35 -11.02 6.09 17.34
N ARG A 36 -10.28 6.42 18.40
CA ARG A 36 -9.06 7.23 18.28
C ARG A 36 -7.95 6.37 17.71
N GLU A 37 -7.30 6.89 16.68
CA GLU A 37 -6.19 6.22 16.01
C GLU A 37 -4.85 6.83 16.43
N THR A 38 -3.88 5.97 16.71
CA THR A 38 -2.51 6.36 17.06
C THR A 38 -1.53 5.70 16.11
N ILE A 39 -0.67 6.50 15.48
CA ILE A 39 0.37 6.01 14.56
C ILE A 39 1.52 5.44 15.38
N CYS A 40 1.81 4.16 15.14
CA CYS A 40 2.91 3.44 15.79
C CYS A 40 4.20 3.63 15.01
N GLY A 41 4.16 3.50 13.68
CA GLY A 41 5.31 3.68 12.79
C GLY A 41 4.93 3.39 11.34
N GLY A 42 5.93 3.33 10.47
CA GLY A 42 5.76 2.90 9.08
C GLY A 42 6.27 1.47 8.86
N LEU A 43 5.92 0.90 7.71
CA LEU A 43 6.44 -0.37 7.21
C LEU A 43 7.40 -0.11 6.05
N PRO A 44 8.70 0.10 6.31
CA PRO A 44 9.69 0.36 5.27
C PRO A 44 9.93 -0.87 4.39
N TRP A 45 10.55 -0.67 3.23
CA TRP A 45 10.94 -1.76 2.34
C TRP A 45 12.20 -2.49 2.83
N ASN A 46 12.21 -3.80 2.66
CA ASN A 46 13.38 -4.64 2.91
C ASN A 46 14.50 -4.25 1.93
N GLY A 47 15.66 -3.87 2.47
CA GLY A 47 16.84 -3.51 1.68
C GLY A 47 17.00 -2.02 1.39
N GLY A 48 16.21 -1.15 2.04
CA GLY A 48 16.48 0.29 2.07
C GLY A 48 16.30 1.00 0.72
N ASP A 49 15.60 0.40 -0.24
CA ASP A 49 15.12 1.12 -1.42
C ASP A 49 13.92 1.98 -0.97
N PRO A 50 14.14 3.28 -0.71
CA PRO A 50 13.08 4.15 -0.18
C PRO A 50 12.02 4.41 -1.24
N GLU A 51 12.32 4.08 -2.50
CA GLU A 51 11.51 4.57 -3.59
C GLU A 51 10.34 3.64 -3.89
N GLY A 52 10.46 2.30 -3.79
CA GLY A 52 9.35 1.31 -3.80
C GLY A 52 8.36 1.28 -4.99
N HIS A 53 8.29 2.35 -5.78
CA HIS A 53 7.29 2.66 -6.77
C HIS A 53 7.77 3.50 -7.99
N PRO A 54 9.01 4.02 -8.12
CA PRO A 54 9.44 4.64 -9.36
C PRO A 54 9.26 3.69 -10.53
N PRO A 55 9.60 2.39 -10.47
CA PRO A 55 9.47 1.56 -11.65
C PRO A 55 8.01 1.41 -12.12
N ALA A 56 7.01 1.55 -11.25
CA ALA A 56 5.58 1.43 -11.58
C ALA A 56 5.03 2.73 -12.20
N GLU A 57 5.30 3.86 -11.56
CA GLU A 57 4.91 5.20 -12.03
C GLU A 57 5.71 5.62 -13.28
N ILE A 58 7.00 5.27 -13.35
CA ILE A 58 7.84 5.41 -14.55
C ILE A 58 7.29 4.52 -15.66
N ALA A 59 6.87 3.29 -15.36
CA ALA A 59 6.28 2.41 -16.38
C ALA A 59 4.98 2.99 -16.95
N LEU A 60 4.10 3.51 -16.09
CA LEU A 60 2.88 4.18 -16.51
C LEU A 60 3.19 5.43 -17.35
N SER A 61 4.06 6.31 -16.85
CA SER A 61 4.50 7.52 -17.56
C SER A 61 5.06 7.19 -18.94
N ARG A 62 5.85 6.11 -19.06
CA ARG A 62 6.40 5.66 -20.35
C ARG A 62 5.32 5.22 -21.34
N VAL A 63 4.32 4.44 -20.91
CA VAL A 63 3.27 3.97 -21.84
C VAL A 63 2.29 5.07 -22.23
N VAL A 64 2.05 6.04 -21.33
CA VAL A 64 1.27 7.24 -21.64
C VAL A 64 2.02 8.14 -22.61
N ALA A 65 3.31 8.42 -22.36
CA ALA A 65 4.15 9.20 -23.26
C ALA A 65 4.30 8.55 -24.64
N ALA A 66 4.31 7.21 -24.70
CA ALA A 66 4.32 6.44 -25.95
C ALA A 66 2.95 6.40 -26.67
N GLY A 67 1.94 7.11 -26.16
CA GLY A 67 0.62 7.19 -26.78
C GLY A 67 -0.16 5.88 -26.76
N LYS A 68 0.14 4.96 -25.82
CA LYS A 68 -0.60 3.69 -25.70
C LYS A 68 -1.87 3.85 -24.89
N PHE A 69 -1.82 4.68 -23.87
CA PHE A 69 -2.93 4.95 -22.96
C PHE A 69 -3.10 6.43 -22.68
N THR A 70 -4.33 6.84 -22.38
CA THR A 70 -4.66 8.11 -21.71
C THR A 70 -5.23 7.81 -20.34
N VAL A 71 -4.85 8.58 -19.32
CA VAL A 71 -5.49 8.53 -18.00
C VAL A 71 -6.80 9.32 -18.07
N LEU A 72 -7.93 8.65 -17.83
CA LEU A 72 -9.25 9.30 -17.81
C LEU A 72 -9.66 9.80 -16.43
N ALA A 73 -9.29 9.04 -15.40
CA ALA A 73 -9.63 9.35 -14.02
C ALA A 73 -8.56 8.79 -13.09
N GLU A 74 -8.35 9.47 -11.97
CA GLU A 74 -7.50 9.03 -10.86
C GLU A 74 -8.27 9.25 -9.55
N THR A 75 -8.20 8.26 -8.66
CA THR A 75 -8.67 8.39 -7.29
C THR A 75 -7.71 7.69 -6.34
N GLN A 76 -7.83 8.03 -5.06
CA GLN A 76 -7.04 7.45 -3.98
C GLN A 76 -7.96 7.02 -2.85
N PHE A 77 -7.60 5.95 -2.17
CA PHE A 77 -8.27 5.53 -0.95
C PHE A 77 -7.28 4.77 -0.07
N ASP A 78 -7.63 4.64 1.21
CA ASP A 78 -6.85 3.87 2.17
C ASP A 78 -7.43 2.46 2.28
N TRP A 79 -6.62 1.46 1.95
CA TRP A 79 -6.89 0.08 2.28
C TRP A 79 -6.47 -0.19 3.73
N ILE A 80 -7.29 -0.91 4.48
CA ILE A 80 -7.07 -1.18 5.91
C ILE A 80 -7.08 -2.69 6.14
N ASP A 81 -5.96 -3.21 6.62
CA ASP A 81 -5.84 -4.59 7.10
C ASP A 81 -5.81 -4.58 8.63
N SER A 82 -6.83 -5.16 9.27
CA SER A 82 -7.00 -5.16 10.72
C SER A 82 -6.68 -6.52 11.32
N TYR A 83 -6.10 -6.54 12.51
CA TYR A 83 -5.58 -7.74 13.16
C TYR A 83 -6.06 -7.85 14.60
N GLY A 84 -6.26 -9.06 15.11
CA GLY A 84 -6.75 -9.30 16.47
C GLY A 84 -5.72 -8.97 17.56
N SER A 85 -4.42 -9.01 17.25
CA SER A 85 -3.34 -8.73 18.19
C SER A 85 -2.10 -8.14 17.52
N ALA A 86 -1.17 -7.61 18.33
CA ALA A 86 0.14 -7.17 17.84
C ALA A 86 0.94 -8.33 17.24
N ASP A 87 0.84 -9.53 17.84
CA ASP A 87 1.54 -10.73 17.37
C ASP A 87 1.01 -11.18 16.01
N GLU A 88 -0.32 -11.18 15.81
CA GLU A 88 -0.94 -11.53 14.53
C GLU A 88 -0.55 -10.55 13.42
N LEU A 89 -0.48 -9.25 13.74
CA LEU A 89 0.04 -8.24 12.80
C LEU A 89 1.49 -8.52 12.44
N ALA A 90 2.35 -8.79 13.44
CA ALA A 90 3.77 -9.06 13.21
C ALA A 90 3.99 -10.33 12.37
N GLU A 91 3.22 -11.39 12.62
CA GLU A 91 3.23 -12.63 11.83
C GLU A 91 2.79 -12.38 10.39
N SER A 92 1.67 -11.65 10.17
CA SER A 92 1.23 -11.30 8.82
C SER A 92 2.24 -10.43 8.06
N VAL A 93 2.92 -9.49 8.74
CA VAL A 93 3.99 -8.71 8.08
C VAL A 93 5.16 -9.61 7.67
N SER A 94 5.55 -10.55 8.53
CA SER A 94 6.62 -11.52 8.22
C SER A 94 6.26 -12.41 7.02
N ASP A 95 5.02 -12.90 6.97
CA ASP A 95 4.62 -13.96 6.06
C ASP A 95 4.06 -13.43 4.73
N ASP A 96 3.21 -12.40 4.79
CA ASP A 96 2.47 -11.88 3.63
C ASP A 96 3.14 -10.65 3.00
N TRP A 97 3.90 -9.88 3.80
CA TRP A 97 4.55 -8.65 3.36
C TRP A 97 6.06 -8.84 3.16
N VAL A 98 6.46 -9.89 2.43
CA VAL A 98 7.85 -10.33 2.18
C VAL A 98 8.84 -9.21 1.80
N SER A 99 8.36 -8.12 1.22
CA SER A 99 9.17 -6.98 0.81
C SER A 99 9.19 -5.81 1.80
N ARG A 100 8.55 -5.93 2.95
CA ARG A 100 8.51 -4.95 4.03
C ARG A 100 9.00 -5.56 5.33
N GLU A 101 9.39 -4.70 6.26
CA GLU A 101 9.77 -5.09 7.61
C GLU A 101 8.96 -4.32 8.65
N LEU A 102 8.66 -4.98 9.76
CA LEU A 102 8.22 -4.32 10.97
C LEU A 102 9.47 -3.98 11.80
N SER A 103 9.84 -2.70 11.87
CA SER A 103 10.99 -2.28 12.66
C SER A 103 10.77 -2.52 14.16
N GLU A 104 11.85 -2.82 14.88
CA GLU A 104 11.79 -3.03 16.34
C GLU A 104 11.17 -1.83 17.07
N GLU A 105 11.50 -0.59 16.66
CA GLU A 105 10.90 0.63 17.20
C GLU A 105 9.38 0.65 17.01
N THR A 106 8.90 0.30 15.80
CA THR A 106 7.47 0.25 15.49
C THR A 106 6.78 -0.84 16.30
N ALA A 107 7.40 -2.02 16.44
CA ALA A 107 6.87 -3.13 17.22
C ALA A 107 6.76 -2.80 18.72
N LEU A 108 7.80 -2.21 19.32
CA LEU A 108 7.79 -1.80 20.72
C LEU A 108 6.72 -0.73 20.98
N LYS A 109 6.60 0.25 20.07
CA LYS A 109 5.58 1.29 20.19
C LYS A 109 4.17 0.74 19.97
N LEU A 110 3.98 -0.20 19.06
CA LEU A 110 2.72 -0.92 18.86
C LEU A 110 2.25 -1.60 20.14
N MET A 111 3.11 -2.42 20.76
CA MET A 111 2.82 -3.10 22.01
C MET A 111 2.42 -2.12 23.12
N ARG A 112 3.22 -1.06 23.30
CA ARG A 112 2.97 -0.02 24.30
C ARG A 112 1.64 0.69 24.08
N VAL A 113 1.34 1.11 22.85
CA VAL A 113 0.10 1.83 22.53
C VAL A 113 -1.12 0.93 22.71
N MET A 114 -1.02 -0.36 22.36
CA MET A 114 -2.09 -1.32 22.63
C MET A 114 -2.34 -1.52 24.12
N GLU A 115 -1.28 -1.62 24.92
CA GLU A 115 -1.39 -1.73 26.39
C GLU A 115 -2.06 -0.49 26.99
N GLU A 116 -1.63 0.71 26.58
CA GLU A 116 -2.19 1.99 27.03
C GLU A 116 -3.66 2.18 26.60
N ALA A 117 -4.03 1.71 25.40
CA ALA A 117 -5.40 1.79 24.88
C ALA A 117 -6.37 0.81 25.57
N GLY A 118 -5.84 -0.27 26.15
CA GLY A 118 -6.58 -1.24 26.95
C GLY A 118 -7.49 -2.16 26.13
N PRO A 119 -8.44 -2.86 26.78
CA PRO A 119 -9.30 -3.84 26.13
C PRO A 119 -10.11 -3.27 24.95
N GLY A 120 -10.09 -3.98 23.82
CA GLY A 120 -10.75 -3.56 22.59
C GLY A 120 -9.88 -2.70 21.66
N ALA A 121 -8.61 -2.45 22.01
CA ALA A 121 -7.64 -1.89 21.08
C ALA A 121 -7.41 -2.81 19.88
N MET A 122 -7.36 -2.22 18.68
CA MET A 122 -7.25 -2.94 17.42
C MET A 122 -6.04 -2.43 16.62
N PRO A 123 -5.01 -3.25 16.40
CA PRO A 123 -3.91 -2.92 15.50
C PRO A 123 -4.32 -3.08 14.04
N PHE A 124 -3.82 -2.21 13.17
CA PHE A 124 -4.09 -2.28 11.73
C PHE A 124 -2.99 -1.62 10.91
N ILE A 125 -2.90 -2.03 9.64
CA ILE A 125 -2.05 -1.40 8.63
C ILE A 125 -2.94 -0.53 7.74
N ARG A 126 -2.54 0.72 7.54
CA ARG A 126 -3.15 1.62 6.55
C ARG A 126 -2.24 1.73 5.34
N GLN A 127 -2.74 1.28 4.19
CA GLN A 127 -2.02 1.33 2.93
C GLN A 127 -2.70 2.30 1.95
N PRO A 128 -2.00 3.33 1.46
CA PRO A 128 -2.53 4.19 0.42
C PRO A 128 -2.54 3.46 -0.92
N ILE A 129 -3.72 3.33 -1.54
CA ILE A 129 -3.91 2.73 -2.86
C ILE A 129 -4.31 3.79 -3.87
N GLY A 130 -3.64 3.80 -5.02
CA GLY A 130 -4.00 4.58 -6.19
C GLY A 130 -4.79 3.74 -7.18
N ILE A 131 -5.88 4.30 -7.70
CA ILE A 131 -6.66 3.72 -8.79
C ILE A 131 -6.65 4.69 -9.97
N ARG A 132 -6.33 4.18 -11.15
CA ARG A 132 -6.41 4.94 -12.41
C ARG A 132 -7.21 4.19 -13.46
N LEU A 133 -8.09 4.90 -14.14
CA LEU A 133 -8.76 4.38 -15.33
C LEU A 133 -7.96 4.78 -16.56
N LEU A 134 -7.36 3.79 -17.21
CA LEU A 134 -6.60 3.98 -18.44
C LEU A 134 -7.48 3.65 -19.66
N LYS A 135 -7.50 4.54 -20.64
CA LYS A 135 -8.13 4.30 -21.95
C LYS A 135 -7.06 3.98 -22.98
N LYS A 136 -7.22 2.88 -23.69
CA LYS A 136 -6.39 2.49 -24.82
C LYS A 136 -6.55 3.50 -25.96
N ILE A 137 -5.43 3.94 -26.52
CA ILE A 137 -5.38 4.72 -27.76
C ILE A 137 -5.10 3.73 -28.89
N VAL A 138 -5.88 3.84 -29.97
CA VAL A 138 -5.79 3.00 -31.19
C VAL A 138 -5.22 3.84 -32.31
#